data_AF-A0A7U4JAD5-F1
#
_entry.id   AF-A0A7U4JAD5-F1
#
_cell.length_a   1.000
_cell.length_b   1.000
_cell.length_c   1.000
_cell.angle_alpha   90.00
_cell.angle_beta   90.00
_cell.angle_gamma   90.00
#
_symmetry.space_group_name_H-M   'P 1'
#
loop_
_entity.id
_entity.type
_entity.pdbx_description
1 polymer ?
#
loop_
_entity_poly.entity_id
_entity_poly.type
_entity_poly.pdbx_seq_one_letter_code
_entity_poly.pdbx_strand_id
1 'polypeptide(L)'
;MHRIDTSGATVDNKFKASPAPATQIGPDWMNAVQEELAKLVEDPTGGSTALVKANNGQVLAAVLAMIGREATARTAAITAAINALAERRQVGVYSGLLTAPTTLMITFPVAFPSGSVLSIVATEINATASASRDNWVQIMSYDETGFTVVVQGSATGGSQSIDGFHWHAELV
;
A
#
# COMPACT_ATOMS: atom_id res chain seq x y z
N MET A 1 50.74 7.07 7.70
CA MET A 1 49.54 6.42 7.15
C MET A 1 48.66 7.52 6.57
N HIS A 2 48.36 7.48 5.28
CA HIS A 2 47.35 8.33 4.64
C HIS A 2 46.23 7.42 4.13
N ARG A 3 44.96 7.80 4.30
CA ARG A 3 43.84 7.10 3.64
C ARG A 3 44.04 7.28 2.14
N ILE A 4 44.09 6.19 1.39
CA ILE A 4 44.40 6.24 -0.04
C ILE A 4 43.09 6.10 -0.80
N ASP A 5 42.52 7.21 -1.25
CA ASP A 5 41.50 7.30 -2.29
C ASP A 5 42.10 7.69 -3.64
N THR A 6 43.41 7.47 -3.81
CA THR A 6 44.21 7.77 -5.02
C THR A 6 44.76 6.51 -5.68
N SER A 7 45.30 6.63 -6.90
CA SER A 7 45.66 5.54 -7.83
C SER A 7 46.75 4.54 -7.37
N GLY A 8 47.13 4.54 -6.09
CA GLY A 8 48.12 3.64 -5.50
C GLY A 8 47.68 3.03 -4.17
N ALA A 9 46.36 2.84 -3.97
CA ALA A 9 45.82 2.13 -2.82
C ALA A 9 46.25 0.66 -2.82
N THR A 10 46.40 0.04 -1.63
CA THR A 10 46.62 -1.41 -1.56
C THR A 10 45.38 -2.12 -2.10
N VAL A 11 45.58 -3.29 -2.71
CA VAL A 11 44.49 -4.09 -3.31
C VAL A 11 43.38 -4.47 -2.31
N ASP A 12 43.62 -4.31 -1.00
CA ASP A 12 42.70 -4.61 0.10
C ASP A 12 42.13 -3.36 0.81
N ASN A 13 42.27 -2.16 0.23
CA ASN A 13 41.73 -0.89 0.76
C ASN A 13 42.23 -0.53 2.17
N LYS A 14 43.46 -0.88 2.52
CA LYS A 14 44.08 -0.56 3.81
C LYS A 14 45.08 0.59 3.70
N PHE A 15 45.47 1.13 4.86
CA PHE A 15 46.56 2.11 4.95
C PHE A 15 47.89 1.49 4.48
N LYS A 16 48.66 2.23 3.69
CA LYS A 16 50.04 1.85 3.33
C LYS A 16 51.09 2.64 4.12
N ALA A 17 52.27 2.05 4.27
CA ALA A 17 53.44 2.75 4.77
C ALA A 17 53.84 3.88 3.81
N SER A 18 54.25 5.02 4.36
CA SER A 18 54.68 6.21 3.62
C SER A 18 56.01 6.67 4.20
N PRO A 19 56.97 7.15 3.38
CA PRO A 19 58.21 7.76 3.87
C PRO A 19 57.93 9.09 4.59
N ALA A 20 56.79 9.74 4.30
CA ALA A 20 56.31 10.88 5.05
C ALA A 20 55.67 10.43 6.38
N PRO A 21 55.87 11.17 7.50
CA PRO A 21 55.20 10.92 8.76
C PRO A 21 53.68 10.79 8.59
N ALA A 22 53.07 9.91 9.39
CA ALA A 22 51.61 9.83 9.44
C ALA A 22 51.05 11.15 10.01
N THR A 23 49.90 11.59 9.48
CA THR A 23 49.09 12.59 10.19
C THR A 23 48.78 12.06 11.58
N GLN A 24 49.16 12.80 12.62
CA GLN A 24 48.80 12.46 13.98
C GLN A 24 47.31 12.74 14.16
N ILE A 25 46.56 11.71 14.55
CA ILE A 25 45.16 11.84 14.91
C ILE A 25 45.11 12.14 16.41
N GLY A 26 44.57 13.31 16.76
CA GLY A 26 44.40 13.70 18.15
C GLY A 26 43.29 12.91 18.87
N PRO A 27 43.30 12.89 20.21
CA PRO A 27 42.25 12.24 21.01
C PRO A 27 40.87 12.81 20.71
N ASP A 28 40.76 14.11 20.46
CA ASP A 28 39.47 14.77 20.17
C ASP A 28 38.78 14.18 18.94
N TRP A 29 39.55 13.89 17.89
CA TRP A 29 39.00 13.28 16.68
C TRP A 29 38.55 11.83 16.93
N MET A 30 39.37 11.04 17.64
CA MET A 30 39.02 9.65 17.96
C MET A 30 37.80 9.57 18.87
N ASN A 31 37.71 10.46 19.85
CA ASN A 31 36.55 10.56 20.75
C ASN A 31 35.30 10.97 19.95
N ALA A 32 35.39 11.95 19.06
CA ALA A 32 34.25 12.36 18.24
C ALA A 32 33.67 11.21 17.40
N VAL A 33 34.53 10.43 16.73
CA VAL A 33 34.09 9.24 15.97
C VAL A 33 33.49 8.18 16.89
N GLN A 34 34.06 7.95 18.07
CA GLN A 34 33.52 7.00 19.03
C GLN A 34 32.12 7.40 19.49
N GLU A 35 31.91 8.67 19.83
CA GLU A 35 30.61 9.17 20.31
C GLU A 35 29.53 9.11 19.22
N GLU A 36 29.87 9.37 17.95
CA GLU A 36 28.94 9.20 16.83
C GLU A 36 28.47 7.74 16.69
N LEU A 37 29.40 6.78 16.78
CA LEU A 37 29.07 5.35 16.68
C LEU A 37 28.31 4.86 17.92
N ALA A 38 28.67 5.32 19.12
CA ALA A 38 27.94 5.03 20.35
C ALA A 38 26.51 5.54 20.26
N LYS A 39 26.34 6.80 19.84
CA LYS A 39 25.03 7.42 19.64
C LYS A 39 24.20 6.66 18.62
N LEU A 40 24.77 6.23 17.50
CA LEU A 40 24.03 5.41 16.52
C LEU A 40 23.46 4.12 17.13
N VAL A 41 24.20 3.48 18.04
CA VAL A 41 23.77 2.24 18.72
C VAL A 41 22.73 2.51 19.81
N GLU A 42 22.92 3.58 20.58
CA GLU A 42 22.11 3.86 21.78
C GLU A 42 20.85 4.67 21.49
N ASP A 43 20.84 5.46 20.41
CA ASP A 43 19.72 6.34 20.08
C ASP A 43 18.43 5.52 19.86
N PRO A 44 17.28 5.94 20.41
CA PRO A 44 16.00 5.27 20.21
C PRO A 44 15.59 5.10 18.74
N THR A 45 16.00 6.05 17.90
CA THR A 45 15.78 6.03 16.45
C THR A 45 16.90 5.33 15.70
N GLY A 46 17.94 4.85 16.40
CA GLY A 46 19.07 4.03 15.92
C GLY A 46 18.98 2.59 16.44
N GLY A 47 20.01 2.08 17.09
CA GLY A 47 20.00 0.72 17.64
C GLY A 47 19.10 0.54 18.87
N SER A 48 18.75 1.62 19.56
CA SER A 48 17.97 1.61 20.81
C SER A 48 18.48 0.57 21.83
N THR A 49 19.79 0.35 21.88
CA THR A 49 20.43 -0.70 22.67
C THR A 49 21.64 -0.12 23.40
N ALA A 50 21.90 -0.57 24.63
CA ALA A 50 23.10 -0.14 25.37
C ALA A 50 24.39 -0.53 24.63
N LEU A 51 25.39 0.37 24.59
CA LEU A 51 26.67 0.08 23.96
C LEU A 51 27.45 -1.00 24.74
N VAL A 52 27.92 -2.02 24.01
CA VAL A 52 28.77 -3.11 24.50
C VAL A 52 30.06 -3.07 23.69
N LYS A 53 31.12 -2.49 24.26
CA LYS A 53 32.40 -2.23 23.58
C LYS A 53 33.05 -3.48 22.94
N ALA A 54 32.77 -4.67 23.46
CA ALA A 54 33.27 -5.94 22.91
C ALA A 54 32.47 -6.46 21.70
N ASN A 55 31.32 -5.85 21.39
CA ASN A 55 30.41 -6.28 20.35
C ASN A 55 30.52 -5.40 19.09
N ASN A 56 31.35 -5.84 18.14
CA ASN A 56 31.55 -5.13 16.87
C ASN A 56 30.34 -5.22 15.92
N GLY A 57 29.30 -5.98 16.26
CA GLY A 57 28.08 -6.12 15.46
C GLY A 57 27.04 -5.02 15.69
N GLN A 58 27.17 -4.20 16.74
CA GLN A 58 26.09 -3.28 17.15
C GLN A 58 25.81 -2.18 16.13
N VAL A 59 26.83 -1.65 15.45
CA VAL A 59 26.63 -0.61 14.42
C VAL A 59 25.83 -1.17 13.25
N LEU A 60 26.17 -2.38 12.77
CA LEU A 60 25.40 -3.04 11.72
C LEU A 60 23.95 -3.31 12.18
N ALA A 61 23.77 -3.81 13.40
CA ALA A 61 22.46 -4.06 13.97
C ALA A 61 21.62 -2.77 14.08
N ALA A 62 22.24 -1.65 14.48
CA ALA A 62 21.57 -0.35 14.55
C ALA A 62 21.09 0.13 13.17
N VAL A 63 21.95 0.06 12.15
CA VAL A 63 21.56 0.43 10.78
C VAL A 63 20.42 -0.45 10.25
N LEU A 64 20.48 -1.76 10.49
CA LEU A 64 19.40 -2.68 10.10
C LEU A 64 18.10 -2.36 10.84
N ALA A 65 18.15 -1.99 12.12
CA ALA A 65 16.98 -1.58 12.88
C ALA A 65 16.36 -0.28 12.33
N MET A 66 17.17 0.70 11.94
CA MET A 66 16.71 1.93 11.29
C MET A 66 15.96 1.64 9.99
N ILE A 67 16.55 0.83 9.12
CA ILE A 67 15.94 0.41 7.85
C ILE A 67 14.63 -0.35 8.13
N GLY A 68 14.62 -1.26 9.10
CA GLY A 68 13.43 -2.02 9.49
C GLY A 68 12.28 -1.15 9.99
N ARG A 69 12.57 -0.13 10.80
CA ARG A 69 11.55 0.84 11.26
C ARG A 69 10.95 1.63 10.11
N GLU A 70 11.78 2.14 9.20
CA GLU A 70 11.29 2.87 8.03
C GLU A 70 10.47 1.98 7.08
N ALA A 71 10.91 0.74 6.84
CA ALA A 71 10.14 -0.22 6.05
C ALA A 71 8.78 -0.52 6.68
N THR A 72 8.73 -0.65 8.01
CA THR A 72 7.49 -0.88 8.76
C THR A 72 6.55 0.33 8.67
N ALA A 73 7.06 1.55 8.88
CA ALA A 73 6.29 2.78 8.77
C ALA A 73 5.70 2.95 7.37
N ARG A 74 6.50 2.69 6.33
CA ARG A 74 6.03 2.73 4.93
C ARG A 74 4.97 1.69 4.64
N THR A 75 5.15 0.46 5.14
CA THR A 75 4.16 -0.61 4.97
C THR A 75 2.84 -0.22 5.62
N ALA A 76 2.86 0.34 6.84
CA ALA A 76 1.66 0.83 7.51
C ALA A 76 0.97 1.95 6.71
N ALA A 77 1.73 2.91 6.18
CA ALA A 77 1.19 3.99 5.36
C ALA A 77 0.58 3.48 4.04
N ILE A 78 1.22 2.51 3.39
CA ILE A 78 0.69 1.89 2.16
C ILE A 78 -0.60 1.13 2.47
N THR A 79 -0.64 0.33 3.54
CA THR A 79 -1.85 -0.38 3.96
C THR A 79 -3.00 0.59 4.25
N ALA A 80 -2.72 1.69 4.96
CA ALA A 80 -3.72 2.72 5.22
C ALA A 80 -4.25 3.36 3.92
N ALA A 81 -3.36 3.65 2.95
CA ALA A 81 -3.75 4.19 1.66
C ALA A 81 -4.59 3.20 0.84
N ILE A 82 -4.26 1.90 0.85
CA ILE A 82 -5.04 0.85 0.19
C ILE A 82 -6.44 0.75 0.79
N ASN A 83 -6.56 0.76 2.12
CA ASN A 83 -7.86 0.73 2.79
C ASN A 83 -8.69 1.97 2.43
N ALA A 84 -8.07 3.15 2.44
CA ALA A 84 -8.73 4.38 2.01
C ALA A 84 -9.21 4.29 0.55
N LEU A 85 -8.45 3.66 -0.36
CA LEU A 85 -8.90 3.45 -1.74
C LEU A 85 -10.11 2.51 -1.83
N ALA A 86 -10.15 1.44 -1.03
CA ALA A 86 -11.30 0.54 -0.97
C ALA A 86 -12.58 1.25 -0.48
N GLU A 87 -12.43 2.23 0.43
CA GLU A 87 -13.52 3.11 0.86
C GLU A 87 -13.88 4.19 -0.17
N ARG A 88 -13.03 4.45 -1.17
CA ARG A 88 -13.31 5.44 -2.24
C ARG A 88 -13.97 4.83 -3.46
N ARG A 89 -13.68 3.56 -3.76
CA ARG A 89 -14.12 2.89 -4.98
C ARG A 89 -14.31 1.40 -4.73
N GLN A 90 -15.50 0.91 -5.06
CA GLN A 90 -15.85 -0.50 -4.96
C GLN A 90 -16.43 -0.98 -6.30
N VAL A 91 -16.09 -2.21 -6.65
CA VAL A 91 -16.60 -2.90 -7.83
C VAL A 91 -17.10 -4.26 -7.41
N GLY A 92 -18.10 -4.77 -8.12
CA GLY A 92 -18.56 -6.12 -7.90
C GLY A 92 -19.41 -6.63 -9.04
N VAL A 93 -19.84 -7.87 -8.87
CA VAL A 93 -20.67 -8.57 -9.83
C VAL A 93 -21.76 -9.28 -9.04
N TYR A 94 -23.01 -9.11 -9.47
CA TYR A 94 -24.07 -10.03 -9.14
C TYR A 94 -24.19 -11.04 -10.27
N SER A 95 -24.03 -12.33 -9.98
CA SER A 95 -24.15 -13.43 -10.95
C SER A 95 -25.36 -14.28 -10.58
N GLY A 96 -26.42 -14.18 -11.36
CA GLY A 96 -27.67 -14.88 -11.10
C GLY A 96 -28.73 -14.46 -12.11
N LEU A 97 -29.55 -15.41 -12.52
CA LEU A 97 -30.66 -15.13 -13.42
C LEU A 97 -31.69 -14.24 -12.69
N LEU A 98 -31.88 -13.02 -13.16
CA LEU A 98 -32.90 -12.09 -12.67
C LEU A 98 -33.97 -11.96 -13.74
N THR A 99 -35.25 -12.05 -13.38
CA THR A 99 -36.38 -11.87 -14.31
C THR A 99 -37.14 -10.61 -13.93
N ALA A 100 -37.33 -9.69 -14.87
CA ALA A 100 -38.04 -8.44 -14.63
C ALA A 100 -39.54 -8.67 -14.32
N PRO A 101 -40.15 -7.85 -13.46
CA PRO A 101 -39.49 -6.89 -12.58
C PRO A 101 -38.89 -7.60 -11.36
N THR A 102 -37.61 -7.34 -11.07
CA THR A 102 -36.97 -7.79 -9.82
C THR A 102 -36.24 -6.64 -9.16
N THR A 103 -36.48 -6.47 -7.87
CA THR A 103 -35.73 -5.53 -7.03
C THR A 103 -34.72 -6.29 -6.20
N LEU A 104 -33.48 -5.81 -6.15
CA LEU A 104 -32.39 -6.42 -5.42
C LEU A 104 -31.59 -5.36 -4.66
N MET A 105 -31.25 -5.67 -3.41
CA MET A 105 -30.30 -4.88 -2.64
C MET A 105 -28.90 -5.48 -2.77
N ILE A 106 -27.93 -4.63 -3.09
CA ILE A 106 -26.50 -4.96 -3.11
C ILE A 106 -25.85 -4.26 -1.92
N THR A 107 -25.23 -5.06 -1.05
CA THR A 107 -24.43 -4.55 0.07
C THR A 107 -22.99 -4.35 -0.39
N PHE A 108 -22.41 -3.20 -0.08
CA PHE A 108 -21.00 -2.97 -0.31
C PHE A 108 -20.16 -3.82 0.64
N PRO A 109 -19.06 -4.44 0.17
CA PRO A 109 -18.12 -5.14 1.04
C PRO A 109 -17.61 -4.30 2.21
N VAL A 110 -17.43 -2.99 2.00
CA VAL A 110 -17.06 -2.00 3.01
C VAL A 110 -18.03 -0.83 2.91
N ALA A 111 -18.53 -0.30 4.03
CA ALA A 111 -19.37 0.89 3.97
C ALA A 111 -18.53 2.11 3.54
N PHE A 112 -19.08 2.96 2.66
CA PHE A 112 -18.51 4.27 2.39
C PHE A 112 -18.60 5.17 3.64
N PRO A 113 -17.79 6.24 3.74
CA PRO A 113 -17.87 7.19 4.85
C PRO A 113 -19.25 7.86 4.96
N SER A 114 -19.74 8.13 6.17
CA SER A 114 -21.05 8.80 6.35
C SER A 114 -21.10 10.18 5.71
N GLY A 115 -22.21 10.50 5.03
CA GLY A 115 -22.40 11.74 4.28
C GLY A 115 -21.75 11.75 2.90
N SER A 116 -21.35 10.58 2.39
CA SER A 116 -20.72 10.45 1.08
C SER A 116 -21.67 10.76 -0.07
N VAL A 117 -21.17 11.46 -1.09
CA VAL A 117 -21.83 11.56 -2.38
C VAL A 117 -21.28 10.45 -3.28
N LEU A 118 -22.15 9.53 -3.69
CA LEU A 118 -21.78 8.37 -4.49
C LEU A 118 -22.19 8.53 -5.95
N SER A 119 -21.31 8.10 -6.85
CA SER A 119 -21.63 7.78 -8.23
C SER A 119 -21.68 6.27 -8.37
N ILE A 120 -22.82 5.73 -8.80
CA ILE A 120 -23.03 4.28 -8.95
C ILE A 120 -23.46 4.00 -10.39
N VAL A 121 -22.78 3.05 -11.02
CA VAL A 121 -23.09 2.55 -12.36
C VAL A 121 -23.24 1.04 -12.28
N ALA A 122 -24.32 0.53 -12.86
CA ALA A 122 -24.52 -0.91 -13.09
C ALA A 122 -24.60 -1.18 -14.59
N THR A 123 -24.06 -2.31 -15.02
CA THR A 123 -24.03 -2.73 -16.41
C THR A 123 -24.39 -4.21 -16.48
N GLU A 124 -25.40 -4.54 -17.28
CA GLU A 124 -25.93 -5.89 -17.36
C GLU A 124 -24.95 -6.91 -17.94
N ILE A 125 -25.11 -8.14 -17.48
CA ILE A 125 -24.50 -9.32 -18.07
C ILE A 125 -25.57 -10.09 -18.85
N ASN A 126 -25.34 -10.27 -20.15
CA ASN A 126 -26.15 -11.11 -21.03
C ASN A 126 -25.26 -12.24 -21.60
N ALA A 127 -24.97 -13.23 -20.75
CA ALA A 127 -24.08 -14.35 -21.05
C ALA A 127 -24.77 -15.45 -21.89
N THR A 128 -26.08 -15.61 -21.75
CA THR A 128 -26.86 -16.49 -22.64
C THR A 128 -27.26 -15.73 -23.91
N ALA A 129 -26.96 -16.31 -25.08
CA ALA A 129 -27.20 -15.74 -26.41
C ALA A 129 -28.70 -15.68 -26.79
N SER A 130 -29.52 -15.02 -25.98
CA SER A 130 -30.90 -14.69 -26.30
C SER A 130 -30.94 -13.35 -27.02
N ALA A 131 -31.31 -13.36 -28.29
CA ALA A 131 -31.34 -12.18 -29.16
C ALA A 131 -32.45 -11.16 -28.83
N SER A 132 -33.18 -11.33 -27.73
CA SER A 132 -34.34 -10.49 -27.38
C SER A 132 -34.44 -10.28 -25.86
N ARG A 133 -33.42 -9.68 -25.27
CA ARG A 133 -33.45 -9.21 -23.88
C ARG A 133 -33.64 -7.71 -23.87
N ASP A 134 -34.90 -7.29 -23.76
CA ASP A 134 -35.28 -5.89 -23.60
C ASP A 134 -35.43 -5.60 -22.11
N ASN A 135 -34.30 -5.65 -21.40
CA ASN A 135 -34.21 -5.38 -19.97
C ASN A 135 -33.17 -4.30 -19.72
N TRP A 136 -33.30 -3.62 -18.59
CA TRP A 136 -32.23 -2.77 -18.10
C TRP A 136 -32.13 -2.78 -16.57
N VAL A 137 -30.93 -2.52 -16.05
CA VAL A 137 -30.69 -2.29 -14.63
C VAL A 137 -30.74 -0.81 -14.33
N GLN A 138 -31.58 -0.43 -13.37
CA GLN A 138 -31.69 0.94 -12.89
C GLN A 138 -31.36 0.99 -11.38
N ILE A 139 -30.51 1.95 -10.99
CA ILE A 139 -30.27 2.26 -9.57
C ILE A 139 -31.48 3.03 -9.03
N MET A 140 -32.10 2.52 -7.97
CA MET A 140 -33.31 3.09 -7.35
C MET A 140 -32.98 3.99 -6.16
N SER A 141 -32.06 3.54 -5.32
CA SER A 141 -31.63 4.23 -4.12
C SER A 141 -30.26 3.71 -3.71
N TYR A 142 -29.56 4.49 -2.90
CA TYR A 142 -28.31 4.08 -2.28
C TYR A 142 -28.11 4.80 -0.96
N ASP A 143 -27.28 4.20 -0.12
CA ASP A 143 -26.69 4.78 1.06
C ASP A 143 -25.22 4.34 1.15
N GLU A 144 -24.56 4.63 2.26
CA GLU A 144 -23.17 4.28 2.47
C GLU A 144 -22.92 2.77 2.56
N THR A 145 -23.94 1.95 2.82
CA THR A 145 -23.82 0.51 3.02
C THR A 145 -24.17 -0.30 1.79
N GLY A 146 -24.84 0.30 0.81
CA GLY A 146 -25.23 -0.39 -0.41
C GLY A 146 -26.14 0.42 -1.33
N PHE A 147 -26.70 -0.29 -2.30
CA PHE A 147 -27.64 0.29 -3.24
C PHE A 147 -28.73 -0.71 -3.61
N THR A 148 -29.89 -0.19 -3.97
CA THR A 148 -31.01 -0.98 -4.50
C THR A 148 -31.06 -0.80 -6.00
N VAL A 149 -31.15 -1.90 -6.72
CA VAL A 149 -31.42 -1.92 -8.16
C VAL A 149 -32.80 -2.46 -8.45
N VAL A 150 -33.36 -2.03 -9.57
CA VAL A 150 -34.49 -2.69 -10.22
C VAL A 150 -34.03 -3.18 -11.59
N VAL A 151 -34.31 -4.44 -11.88
CA VAL A 151 -34.26 -4.99 -13.24
C VAL A 151 -35.63 -4.76 -13.85
N GLN A 152 -35.67 -3.90 -14.86
CA GLN A 152 -36.87 -3.61 -15.64
C GLN A 152 -36.81 -4.36 -16.96
N GLY A 153 -37.97 -4.59 -17.55
CA GLY A 153 -38.12 -5.22 -18.85
C GLY A 153 -39.26 -4.57 -19.61
N SER A 154 -39.20 -4.56 -20.94
CA SER A 154 -40.32 -4.03 -21.72
C SER A 154 -41.50 -5.01 -21.79
N ALA A 155 -42.69 -4.46 -21.97
CA ALA A 155 -43.92 -5.23 -22.13
C ALA A 155 -44.04 -5.93 -23.51
N THR A 156 -43.06 -5.75 -24.40
CA THR A 156 -43.18 -6.02 -25.85
C THR A 156 -42.37 -7.26 -26.29
N GLY A 157 -42.50 -8.36 -25.54
CA GLY A 157 -41.97 -9.67 -25.94
C GLY A 157 -40.44 -9.81 -25.86
N GLY A 158 -39.98 -11.03 -25.56
CA GLY A 158 -38.56 -11.33 -25.34
C GLY A 158 -38.31 -12.04 -24.00
N SER A 159 -37.07 -12.42 -23.77
CA SER A 159 -36.63 -12.95 -22.47
C SER A 159 -36.48 -11.77 -21.53
N GLN A 160 -37.43 -11.60 -20.60
CA GLN A 160 -37.38 -10.53 -19.59
C GLN A 160 -36.37 -10.86 -18.48
N SER A 161 -35.21 -11.41 -18.83
CA SER A 161 -34.18 -11.79 -17.86
C SER A 161 -32.78 -11.31 -18.23
N ILE A 162 -31.94 -11.16 -17.22
CA ILE A 162 -30.49 -10.90 -17.32
C ILE A 162 -29.74 -11.95 -16.51
N ASP A 163 -28.49 -12.26 -16.86
CA ASP A 163 -27.68 -13.28 -16.16
C ASP A 163 -26.90 -12.69 -14.96
N GLY A 164 -27.09 -11.39 -14.73
CA GLY A 164 -26.42 -10.65 -13.68
C GLY A 164 -26.12 -9.22 -14.11
N PHE A 165 -25.29 -8.54 -13.33
CA PHE A 165 -24.75 -7.23 -13.68
C PHE A 165 -23.40 -6.99 -12.98
N HIS A 166 -22.53 -6.26 -13.66
CA HIS A 166 -21.35 -5.64 -13.07
C HIS A 166 -21.77 -4.31 -12.46
N TRP A 167 -21.12 -3.90 -11.40
CA TRP A 167 -21.34 -2.60 -10.81
C TRP A 167 -20.04 -1.94 -10.36
N HIS A 168 -20.12 -0.63 -10.31
CA HIS A 168 -19.07 0.27 -9.85
C HIS A 168 -19.71 1.35 -9.00
N ALA A 169 -19.15 1.59 -7.81
CA ALA A 169 -19.53 2.67 -6.92
C ALA A 169 -18.28 3.44 -6.51
N GLU A 170 -18.32 4.77 -6.57
CA GLU A 170 -17.21 5.62 -6.16
C GLU A 170 -17.68 6.94 -5.52
N LEU A 171 -16.81 7.53 -4.70
CA LEU A 171 -17.01 8.89 -4.18
C LEU A 171 -16.81 9.93 -5.29
N VAL A 172 -17.70 10.92 -5.31
CA VAL A 172 -17.62 12.10 -6.20
C VAL A 172 -16.79 13.22 -5.57
#